data_AF-A0A177E8B9-F1
#
_entry.id   AF-A0A177E8B9-F1
#
_cell.length_a   1.000
_cell.length_b   1.000
_cell.length_c   1.000
_cell.angle_alpha   90.00
_cell.angle_beta   90.00
_cell.angle_gamma   90.00
#
_symmetry.space_group_name_H-M   'P 1'
#
loop_
_entity.id
_entity.type
_entity.pdbx_description
1 polymer ?
#
loop_
_entity_poly.entity_id
_entity_poly.type
_entity_poly.pdbx_seq_one_letter_code
_entity_poly.pdbx_strand_id
1 'polypeptide(L)'
;MKIENLYQKFNVQTEQIKQAQEINQKNTPQNQQPAVERDRVEISQTAKELKKVESIVKASPDIRADKVRAIKEQIEAGTYKVDSKKIANAMLTDLLKDIA
;
A
#
# COMPACT_ATOMS: atom_id res chain seq x y z
N MET A 1 0.17 17.80 3.22
CA MET A 1 -0.97 17.68 2.26
C MET A 1 -0.60 17.97 0.79
N LYS A 2 -0.01 17.00 0.09
CA LYS A 2 0.07 16.93 -1.40
C LYS A 2 -0.02 15.49 -1.90
N ILE A 3 0.44 14.56 -1.05
CA ILE A 3 0.45 13.11 -1.29
C ILE A 3 -0.97 12.52 -1.31
N GLU A 4 -1.85 12.91 -0.39
CA GLU A 4 -3.26 12.45 -0.33
C GLU A 4 -4.08 12.81 -1.58
N ASN A 5 -3.86 14.00 -2.15
CA ASN A 5 -4.55 14.42 -3.38
C ASN A 5 -4.13 13.57 -4.59
N LEU A 6 -2.88 13.07 -4.60
CA LEU A 6 -2.37 12.18 -5.63
C LEU A 6 -2.94 10.76 -5.48
N TYR A 7 -3.08 10.25 -4.25
CA TYR A 7 -3.74 8.96 -3.97
C TYR A 7 -5.19 8.94 -4.47
N GLN A 8 -5.97 9.99 -4.18
CA GLN A 8 -7.37 10.03 -4.62
C GLN A 8 -7.51 10.05 -6.14
N LYS A 9 -6.72 10.85 -6.86
CA LYS A 9 -6.75 10.89 -8.33
C LYS A 9 -6.33 9.55 -8.96
N PHE A 10 -5.38 8.86 -8.35
CA PHE A 10 -4.89 7.57 -8.83
C PHE A 10 -5.92 6.44 -8.66
N ASN A 11 -6.69 6.45 -7.57
CA ASN A 11 -7.78 5.48 -7.37
C ASN A 11 -8.88 5.63 -8.46
N VAL A 12 -9.24 6.86 -8.83
CA VAL A 12 -10.25 7.12 -9.87
C VAL A 12 -9.80 6.57 -11.23
N GLN A 13 -8.53 6.74 -11.58
CA GLN A 13 -8.00 6.29 -12.87
C GLN A 13 -7.88 4.75 -12.95
N THR A 14 -7.63 4.07 -11.83
CA THR A 14 -7.54 2.61 -11.84
C THR A 14 -8.90 1.91 -11.94
N GLU A 15 -9.96 2.49 -11.36
CA GLU A 15 -11.31 1.92 -11.49
C GLU A 15 -11.84 1.98 -12.93
N GLN A 16 -11.47 3.02 -13.69
CA GLN A 16 -11.79 3.11 -15.13
C GLN A 16 -11.05 2.05 -15.96
N ILE A 17 -9.80 1.72 -15.62
CA ILE A 17 -9.02 0.68 -16.34
C ILE A 17 -9.57 -0.73 -16.04
N LYS A 18 -9.99 -1.02 -14.81
CA LYS A 18 -10.63 -2.32 -14.48
C LYS A 18 -11.91 -2.54 -15.28
N GLN A 19 -12.78 -1.52 -15.33
CA GLN A 19 -14.02 -1.60 -16.11
C GLN A 19 -13.72 -1.82 -17.60
N ALA A 20 -12.70 -1.18 -18.16
CA ALA A 20 -12.26 -1.39 -19.55
C ALA A 20 -11.68 -2.79 -19.85
N GLN A 21 -11.12 -3.48 -18.85
CA GLN A 21 -10.58 -4.83 -18.98
C GLN A 21 -11.67 -5.92 -18.87
N GLU A 22 -12.77 -5.67 -18.16
CA GLU A 22 -13.90 -6.59 -18.06
C GLU A 22 -14.72 -6.64 -19.37
N ILE A 23 -14.82 -5.52 -20.10
CA ILE A 23 -15.49 -5.48 -21.42
C ILE A 23 -14.73 -6.22 -22.53
N ASN A 24 -13.42 -6.41 -22.40
CA ASN A 24 -12.59 -7.06 -23.43
C ASN A 24 -12.48 -8.59 -23.32
N GLN A 25 -12.93 -9.20 -22.22
CA GLN A 25 -12.82 -10.66 -22.02
C GLN A 25 -14.01 -11.47 -22.57
N LYS A 26 -15.04 -10.83 -23.13
CA LYS A 26 -16.27 -11.53 -23.56
C LYS A 26 -16.44 -11.83 -25.05
N ASN A 27 -15.55 -11.43 -25.96
CA ASN A 27 -15.77 -11.70 -27.39
C ASN A 27 -14.49 -12.02 -28.17
N THR A 28 -14.50 -13.14 -28.88
CA THR A 28 -13.58 -13.47 -29.99
C THR A 28 -14.29 -14.49 -30.89
N PRO A 29 -14.07 -14.55 -32.23
CA PRO A 29 -13.58 -13.55 -33.19
C PRO A 29 -14.51 -13.41 -34.43
N GLN A 30 -14.65 -12.21 -35.01
CA GLN A 30 -14.74 -12.11 -36.48
C GLN A 30 -14.43 -10.69 -36.97
N ASN A 31 -13.64 -10.69 -38.05
CA ASN A 31 -13.52 -9.67 -39.09
C ASN A 31 -12.33 -8.70 -39.00
N GLN A 32 -11.51 -8.79 -40.04
CA GLN A 32 -10.33 -8.00 -40.34
C GLN A 32 -10.79 -6.61 -40.82
N GLN A 33 -10.46 -5.57 -40.07
CA GLN A 33 -10.52 -4.18 -40.51
C GLN A 33 -9.31 -3.43 -39.92
N PRO A 34 -8.81 -2.41 -40.64
CA PRO A 34 -7.47 -1.86 -40.45
C PRO A 34 -7.28 -1.37 -39.01
N ALA A 35 -6.10 -1.67 -38.46
CA ALA A 35 -5.74 -1.37 -37.09
C ALA A 35 -5.78 0.15 -36.86
N VAL A 36 -6.94 0.63 -36.38
CA VAL A 36 -7.00 1.86 -35.59
C VAL A 36 -6.05 1.60 -34.44
N GLU A 37 -4.95 2.37 -34.38
CA GLU A 37 -4.00 2.34 -33.29
C GLU A 37 -4.79 2.64 -32.01
N ARG A 38 -5.14 1.58 -31.28
CA ARG A 38 -5.91 1.70 -30.06
C ARG A 38 -4.95 2.23 -29.02
N ASP A 39 -5.23 3.41 -28.48
CA ASP A 39 -4.54 3.94 -27.31
C ASP A 39 -4.49 2.86 -26.23
N ARG A 40 -3.29 2.37 -25.96
CA ARG A 40 -3.04 1.29 -25.01
C ARG A 40 -2.68 1.90 -23.67
N VAL A 41 -3.57 1.75 -22.71
CA VAL A 41 -3.33 2.19 -21.32
C VAL A 41 -2.69 1.05 -20.55
N GLU A 42 -1.42 1.20 -20.17
CA GLU A 42 -0.72 0.25 -19.31
C GLU A 42 -0.43 0.84 -17.93
N ILE A 43 -0.68 0.06 -16.88
CA ILE A 43 -0.33 0.44 -15.50
C ILE A 43 1.19 0.36 -15.34
N SER A 44 1.79 1.46 -14.90
CA SER A 44 3.23 1.53 -14.64
C SER A 44 3.67 0.47 -13.63
N GLN A 45 4.93 0.02 -13.73
CA GLN A 45 5.47 -0.99 -12.82
C GLN A 45 5.42 -0.54 -11.35
N THR A 46 5.80 0.71 -11.09
CA THR A 46 5.74 1.33 -9.75
C THR A 46 4.33 1.32 -9.16
N ALA A 47 3.30 1.53 -9.99
CA ALA A 47 1.92 1.47 -9.54
C ALA A 47 1.48 0.04 -9.15
N LYS A 48 1.95 -0.97 -9.88
CA LYS A 48 1.70 -2.38 -9.54
C LYS A 48 2.35 -2.75 -8.21
N GLU A 49 3.57 -2.28 -7.99
CA GLU A 49 4.31 -2.49 -6.74
C GLU A 49 3.62 -1.80 -5.56
N LEU A 50 3.18 -0.55 -5.71
CA LEU A 50 2.45 0.17 -4.66
C LEU A 50 1.17 -0.56 -4.26
N LYS A 51 0.37 -1.02 -5.22
CA LYS A 51 -0.84 -1.82 -4.94
C LYS A 51 -0.55 -3.12 -4.20
N LYS A 52 0.57 -3.76 -4.51
CA LYS A 52 1.00 -4.97 -3.80
C LYS A 52 1.40 -4.65 -2.36
N VAL A 53 2.08 -3.52 -2.12
CA VAL A 53 2.40 -3.07 -0.75
C VAL A 53 1.11 -2.76 0.03
N GLU A 54 0.16 -2.05 -0.59
CA GLU A 54 -1.13 -1.75 0.05
C GLU A 54 -1.91 -3.01 0.43
N SER A 55 -1.95 -4.02 -0.44
CA SER A 55 -2.65 -5.27 -0.14
C SER A 55 -1.99 -6.04 1.00
N ILE A 56 -0.65 -6.04 1.06
CA ILE A 56 0.11 -6.64 2.15
C ILE A 56 -0.14 -5.90 3.47
N VAL A 57 -0.15 -4.57 3.45
CA VAL A 57 -0.44 -3.75 4.64
C VAL A 57 -1.86 -4.00 5.15
N LYS A 58 -2.86 -4.07 4.26
CA LYS A 58 -4.25 -4.36 4.63
C LYS A 58 -4.46 -5.79 5.14
N ALA A 59 -3.72 -6.75 4.61
CA ALA A 59 -3.78 -8.15 5.04
C ALA A 59 -2.98 -8.41 6.33
N SER A 60 -2.12 -7.47 6.73
CA SER A 60 -1.31 -7.60 7.94
C SER A 60 -2.21 -7.51 9.18
N PRO A 61 -1.97 -8.36 10.19
CA PRO A 61 -2.74 -8.31 11.42
C PRO A 61 -2.45 -7.00 12.17
N ASP A 62 -3.50 -6.42 12.76
CA ASP A 62 -3.41 -5.21 13.58
C ASP A 62 -2.46 -5.42 14.79
N ILE A 63 -2.51 -6.63 15.38
CA ILE A 63 -1.64 -7.02 16.49
C ILE A 63 -0.57 -8.00 16.01
N ARG A 64 0.70 -7.60 16.19
CA ARG A 64 1.87 -8.48 15.96
C ARG A 64 2.14 -9.36 17.18
N ALA A 65 1.33 -10.41 17.34
CA ALA A 65 1.35 -11.29 18.51
C ALA A 65 2.75 -11.82 18.87
N ASP A 66 3.56 -12.21 17.88
CA ASP A 66 4.91 -12.71 18.12
C ASP A 66 5.84 -11.67 18.76
N LYS A 67 5.73 -10.40 18.35
CA LYS A 67 6.53 -9.32 18.95
C LYS A 67 6.10 -9.03 20.38
N VAL A 68 4.79 -9.08 20.64
CA VAL A 68 4.24 -8.90 21.99
C VAL A 68 4.74 -10.01 22.90
N ARG A 69 4.66 -11.28 22.46
CA ARG A 69 5.15 -12.43 23.23
C ARG A 69 6.63 -12.31 23.56
N ALA A 70 7.48 -12.02 22.57
CA ALA A 70 8.92 -11.89 22.78
C ALA A 70 9.29 -10.76 23.77
N ILE A 71 8.57 -9.63 23.74
CA ILE A 71 8.79 -8.54 24.69
C ILE A 71 8.30 -8.95 26.10
N LYS A 72 7.15 -9.61 26.21
CA LYS A 72 6.65 -10.11 27.50
C LYS A 72 7.64 -11.06 28.17
N GLU A 73 8.17 -12.02 27.41
CA GLU A 73 9.19 -12.96 27.90
C GLU A 73 10.45 -12.23 28.41
N GLN A 74 10.92 -11.20 27.69
CA GLN A 74 12.08 -10.40 28.14
C GLN A 74 11.79 -9.61 29.42
N ILE A 75 10.56 -9.12 29.58
CA ILE A 75 10.14 -8.40 30.78
C ILE A 75 10.08 -9.37 31.97
N GLU A 76 9.45 -10.54 31.81
CA GLU A 76 9.35 -11.59 32.84
C GLU A 76 10.73 -12.11 33.25
N ALA A 77 11.64 -12.29 32.29
CA ALA A 77 13.03 -12.68 32.56
C ALA A 77 13.89 -11.54 33.14
N GLY A 78 13.37 -10.31 33.27
CA GLY A 78 14.11 -9.14 33.75
C GLY A 78 15.23 -8.69 32.81
N THR A 79 15.26 -9.16 31.57
CA THR A 79 16.29 -8.85 30.56
C THR A 79 15.91 -7.69 29.63
N TYR A 80 14.66 -7.23 29.72
CA TYR A 80 14.20 -6.08 28.95
C TYR A 80 14.90 -4.79 29.40
N LYS A 81 15.75 -4.24 28.53
CA LYS A 81 16.44 -2.96 28.77
C LYS A 81 15.67 -1.80 28.16
N VAL A 82 15.33 -0.83 29.01
CA VAL A 82 14.71 0.42 28.59
C VAL A 82 15.79 1.35 28.04
N ASP A 83 15.67 1.72 26.77
CA ASP A 83 16.57 2.68 26.12
C ASP A 83 15.95 4.10 26.15
N SER A 84 16.48 4.96 27.02
CA SER A 84 16.02 6.34 27.20
C SER A 84 16.14 7.19 25.93
N LYS A 85 17.17 6.95 25.10
CA LYS A 85 17.35 7.67 23.83
C LYS A 85 16.25 7.30 22.84
N LYS A 86 15.91 6.02 22.78
CA LYS A 86 14.82 5.52 21.94
C LYS A 86 13.47 6.11 22.37
N ILE A 87 13.22 6.26 23.68
CA ILE A 87 12.01 6.90 24.21
C ILE A 87 11.93 8.36 23.78
N ALA A 88 12.99 9.14 24.03
CA ALA A 88 13.01 10.57 23.67
C ALA A 88 12.82 10.78 22.16
N ASN A 89 13.47 9.96 21.33
CA ASN A 89 13.27 9.99 19.88
C ASN A 89 11.84 9.67 19.47
N ALA A 90 11.20 8.69 20.12
CA ALA A 90 9.81 8.33 19.84
C ALA A 90 8.87 9.49 20.20
N MET A 91 9.06 10.12 21.37
CA MET A 91 8.29 11.30 21.80
C MET A 91 8.42 12.46 20.81
N LEU A 92 9.65 12.79 20.39
CA LEU A 92 9.88 13.87 19.42
C LEU A 92 9.27 13.53 18.06
N THR A 93 9.40 12.29 17.61
CA THR A 93 8.81 11.83 16.35
C THR A 93 7.28 11.96 16.37
N ASP A 94 6.66 11.66 17.50
CA ASP A 94 5.22 11.79 17.68
C ASP A 94 4.79 13.27 17.63
N LEU A 95 5.46 14.12 18.41
CA LEU A 95 5.24 15.57 18.40
C LEU A 95 5.37 16.18 16.99
N LEU A 96 6.36 15.74 16.21
CA LEU A 96 6.59 16.25 14.86
C LEU A 96 5.52 15.81 13.85
N LYS A 97 4.85 14.67 14.06
CA LYS A 97 3.75 14.22 13.20
C LYS A 97 2.51 15.09 13.34
N ASP A 98 2.24 15.59 14.55
CA ASP A 98 1.06 16.41 14.82
C ASP A 98 1.21 17.85 14.31
N ILE A 99 2.45 18.31 14.11
CA ILE A 99 2.76 19.67 13.64
C ILE A 99 2.83 19.76 12.10
N ALA A 100 3.00 18.65 11.39
CA ALA A 100 3.23 18.58 9.94
C ALA A 100 1.97 18.23 9.13
#